data_AF-A0A2P6AS97-F1
#
_entry.id   AF-A0A2P6AS97-F1
#
_cell.length_a   1.000
_cell.length_b   1.000
_cell.length_c   1.000
_cell.angle_alpha   90.00
_cell.angle_beta   90.00
_cell.angle_gamma   90.00
#
_symmetry.space_group_name_H-M   'P 1'
#
loop_
_entity.id
_entity.type
_entity.pdbx_description
1 polymer ?
#
loop_
_entity_poly.entity_id
_entity_poly.type
_entity_poly.pdbx_seq_one_letter_code
_entity_poly.pdbx_strand_id
1 'polypeptide(L)'
;NRLDAADKPACYQLLIAESGRAAYQVAFGPLNLAGSNRVDKAAVTCPVLSLAGADDRIVPAAAGRAMADWYGGAPRIDHREYAEHAHMMMFEPGGDARVQEIIGWLDAR
;
A
#
# COMPACT_ATOMS: atom_id res chain seq x y z
N ASN A 1 10.65 -7.65 2.84
CA ASN A 1 9.51 -8.53 3.17
C ASN A 1 9.94 -9.44 4.31
N ARG A 2 8.98 -10.00 5.04
CA ARG A 2 9.15 -10.97 6.14
C ARG A 2 8.83 -12.41 5.73
N LEU A 3 8.92 -12.69 4.44
CA LEU A 3 8.83 -14.04 3.90
C LEU A 3 10.05 -14.86 4.32
N ASP A 4 9.81 -16.10 4.74
CA ASP A 4 10.88 -17.06 4.96
C ASP A 4 11.62 -17.33 3.65
N ALA A 5 12.93 -17.53 3.76
CA ALA A 5 13.79 -17.67 2.57
C ALA A 5 13.38 -18.86 1.69
N ALA A 6 12.84 -19.92 2.30
CA ALA A 6 12.35 -21.10 1.62
C ALA A 6 11.08 -20.84 0.77
N ASP A 7 10.26 -19.87 1.15
CA ASP A 7 8.97 -19.59 0.51
C ASP A 7 9.07 -18.56 -0.63
N LYS A 8 10.12 -17.74 -0.60
CA LYS A 8 10.36 -16.70 -1.62
C LYS A 8 10.30 -17.20 -3.06
N PRO A 9 10.92 -18.35 -3.44
CA PRO A 9 10.86 -18.83 -4.81
C PRO A 9 9.43 -19.06 -5.29
N ALA A 10 8.56 -19.64 -4.45
CA ALA A 10 7.17 -19.89 -4.79
C ALA A 10 6.39 -18.58 -4.97
N CYS A 11 6.59 -17.61 -4.08
CA CYS A 11 5.96 -16.29 -4.19
C CYS A 11 6.39 -15.56 -5.47
N TYR A 12 7.66 -15.64 -5.86
CA TYR A 12 8.15 -14.94 -7.06
C TYR A 12 7.56 -15.47 -8.36
N GLN A 13 7.16 -16.75 -8.41
CA GLN A 13 6.46 -17.32 -9.58
C GLN A 13 5.06 -16.72 -9.79
N LEU A 14 4.49 -16.07 -8.77
CA LEU A 14 3.21 -15.38 -8.86
C LEU A 14 3.33 -13.94 -9.37
N LEU A 15 4.56 -13.43 -9.52
CA LEU A 15 4.83 -12.05 -9.93
C LEU A 15 5.11 -11.96 -11.42
N ILE A 16 4.85 -10.77 -11.97
CA ILE A 16 5.19 -10.40 -13.36
C ILE A 16 6.12 -9.20 -13.39
N ALA A 17 6.64 -8.87 -14.57
CA ALA A 17 7.45 -7.67 -14.74
C ALA A 17 6.66 -6.40 -14.39
N GLU A 18 7.31 -5.50 -13.66
CA GLU A 18 6.76 -4.19 -13.28
C GLU A 18 6.60 -3.28 -14.51
N SER A 19 5.60 -2.39 -14.46
CA SER A 19 5.43 -1.34 -15.43
C SER A 19 6.50 -0.26 -15.26
N GLY A 20 7.40 -0.13 -16.24
CA GLY A 20 8.39 0.96 -16.26
C GLY A 20 7.76 2.36 -16.19
N ARG A 21 6.53 2.52 -16.70
CA ARG A 21 5.77 3.77 -16.57
C ARG A 21 5.33 4.02 -15.14
N ALA A 22 4.80 3.01 -14.44
CA ALA A 22 4.40 3.15 -13.04
C ALA A 22 5.62 3.44 -12.15
N ALA A 23 6.73 2.70 -12.36
CA ALA A 23 7.98 2.95 -11.67
C ALA A 23 8.48 4.39 -11.89
N TYR A 24 8.42 4.90 -13.13
CA TYR A 24 8.79 6.28 -13.42
C TYR A 24 7.89 7.29 -12.68
N GLN A 25 6.58 7.10 -12.73
CA GLN A 25 5.60 7.98 -12.10
C GLN A 25 5.71 8.02 -10.56
N VAL A 26 6.03 6.89 -9.94
CA VAL A 26 6.20 6.80 -8.48
C VAL A 26 7.56 7.36 -8.05
N ALA A 27 8.65 6.90 -8.66
CA ALA A 27 10.00 7.24 -8.23
C ALA A 27 10.41 8.68 -8.60
N PHE A 28 9.91 9.20 -9.72
CA PHE A 28 10.26 10.50 -10.25
C PHE A 28 9.08 11.48 -10.22
N GLY A 29 8.11 11.30 -9.33
CA GLY A 29 6.92 12.14 -9.24
C GLY A 29 7.17 13.66 -9.35
N PRO A 30 8.14 14.24 -8.60
CA PRO A 30 8.50 15.65 -8.73
C PRO A 30 9.07 16.04 -10.10
N LEU A 31 9.69 15.09 -10.82
CA LEU A 31 10.26 15.26 -12.16
C LEU A 31 9.31 14.80 -13.28
N ASN A 32 8.14 14.26 -12.94
CA ASN A 32 7.09 13.90 -13.88
C ASN A 32 6.40 15.17 -14.37
N LEU A 33 7.03 15.89 -15.29
CA LEU A 33 6.56 17.19 -15.81
C LEU A 33 5.17 17.09 -16.44
N ALA A 34 4.81 15.92 -16.97
CA ALA A 34 3.48 15.65 -17.51
C ALA A 34 2.38 15.62 -16.43
N GLY A 35 2.76 15.52 -15.14
CA GLY A 35 1.80 15.48 -14.03
C GLY A 35 0.86 14.27 -14.06
N SER A 36 1.25 13.20 -14.78
CA SER A 36 0.40 12.04 -15.06
C SER A 36 0.08 11.16 -13.82
N ASN A 37 0.66 11.50 -12.67
CA ASN A 37 0.44 10.86 -11.37
C ASN A 37 -0.21 11.81 -10.34
N ARG A 38 -0.72 12.97 -10.78
CA ARG A 38 -1.41 13.91 -9.89
C ARG A 38 -2.83 13.40 -9.59
N VAL A 39 -3.20 13.46 -8.32
CA VAL A 39 -4.54 13.08 -7.85
C VAL A 39 -5.32 14.34 -7.48
N ASP A 40 -6.52 14.49 -8.03
CA ASP A 40 -7.49 15.43 -7.49
C ASP A 40 -8.13 14.82 -6.24
N LYS A 41 -7.69 15.26 -5.06
CA LYS A 41 -8.20 14.74 -3.81
C LYS A 41 -9.70 14.97 -3.64
N ALA A 42 -10.29 16.03 -4.21
CA ALA A 42 -11.70 16.33 -4.05
C ALA A 42 -12.60 15.33 -4.80
N ALA A 43 -12.07 14.72 -5.87
CA ALA A 43 -12.76 13.68 -6.64
C ALA A 43 -12.83 12.33 -5.90
N VAL A 44 -12.01 12.10 -4.88
CA VAL A 44 -12.08 10.90 -4.04
C VAL A 44 -13.20 11.07 -3.00
N THR A 45 -14.40 10.61 -3.33
CA THR A 45 -15.62 10.78 -2.51
C THR A 45 -16.02 9.52 -1.75
N CYS A 46 -15.41 8.36 -2.06
CA CYS A 46 -15.63 7.12 -1.34
C CYS A 46 -14.75 7.02 -0.07
N PRO A 47 -15.16 6.22 0.93
CA PRO A 47 -14.28 5.83 2.03
C PRO A 47 -13.03 5.12 1.51
N VAL A 48 -11.88 5.39 2.14
CA VAL A 48 -10.59 4.76 1.78
C VAL A 48 -10.04 3.97 2.96
N LEU A 49 -9.64 2.71 2.73
CA LEU A 49 -8.79 1.93 3.63
C LEU A 49 -7.37 1.94 3.10
N SER A 50 -6.40 2.25 3.95
CA SER A 50 -4.97 2.17 3.63
C SER A 50 -4.27 1.30 4.66
N LEU A 51 -3.60 0.24 4.20
CA LEU A 51 -2.85 -0.69 5.02
C LEU A 51 -1.36 -0.58 4.70
N ALA A 52 -0.49 -0.53 5.70
CA ALA A 52 0.96 -0.48 5.52
C ALA A 52 1.72 -1.37 6.50
N GLY A 53 2.79 -2.01 6.04
CA GLY A 53 3.75 -2.68 6.90
C GLY A 53 4.73 -1.67 7.51
N ALA A 54 4.95 -1.73 8.82
CA ALA A 54 5.83 -0.78 9.50
C ALA A 54 7.32 -0.94 9.13
N ASP A 55 7.72 -2.14 8.69
CA ASP A 55 9.10 -2.46 8.25
C ASP A 55 9.21 -2.51 6.71
N ASP A 56 8.33 -1.78 6.01
CA ASP A 56 8.42 -1.62 4.56
C ASP A 56 9.64 -0.75 4.19
N ARG A 57 10.54 -1.33 3.39
CA ARG A 57 11.78 -0.71 2.89
C ARG A 57 11.69 -0.22 1.45
N ILE A 58 10.57 -0.47 0.78
CA ILE A 58 10.27 0.03 -0.57
C ILE A 58 9.45 1.31 -0.45
N VAL A 59 8.38 1.28 0.34
CA VAL A 59 7.54 2.44 0.66
C VAL A 59 7.53 2.66 2.16
N PRO A 60 8.30 3.62 2.71
CA PRO A 60 8.34 3.84 4.15
C PRO A 60 6.96 4.16 4.73
N ALA A 61 6.61 3.59 5.89
CA ALA A 61 5.32 3.83 6.56
C ALA A 61 5.00 5.32 6.78
N ALA A 62 6.04 6.15 6.95
CA ALA A 62 5.89 7.61 7.04
C ALA A 62 5.22 8.25 5.80
N ALA A 63 5.42 7.69 4.60
CA ALA A 63 4.74 8.15 3.40
C ALA A 63 3.23 7.82 3.45
N GLY A 64 2.86 6.67 4.04
CA GLY A 64 1.47 6.30 4.32
C GLY A 64 0.80 7.30 5.26
N ARG A 65 1.45 7.64 6.38
CA ARG A 65 0.95 8.68 7.31
C ARG A 65 0.77 10.04 6.63
N ALA A 66 1.79 10.50 5.90
CA ALA A 66 1.72 11.78 5.20
C ALA A 66 0.59 11.81 4.15
N MET A 67 0.35 10.68 3.47
CA MET A 67 -0.75 10.53 2.52
C MET A 67 -2.12 10.56 3.23
N ALA A 68 -2.25 9.90 4.39
CA ALA A 68 -3.46 9.93 5.19
C ALA A 68 -3.78 11.36 5.69
N ASP A 69 -2.77 12.07 6.18
CA ASP A 69 -2.88 13.46 6.61
C ASP A 69 -3.26 14.38 5.44
N TRP A 70 -2.66 14.18 4.26
CA TRP A 70 -2.99 14.95 3.05
C TRP A 70 -4.46 14.81 2.62
N TYR A 71 -5.04 13.63 2.87
CA TYR A 71 -6.46 13.34 2.65
C TYR A 71 -7.38 13.76 3.80
N GLY A 72 -6.86 14.30 4.90
CA GLY A 72 -7.62 14.81 6.04
C GLY A 72 -7.89 13.80 7.15
N GLY A 73 -7.27 12.62 7.12
CA GLY A 73 -7.42 11.58 8.15
C GLY A 73 -8.81 10.93 8.21
N ALA A 74 -9.07 10.23 9.31
CA ALA A 74 -10.36 9.59 9.55
C ALA A 74 -11.50 10.61 9.74
N PRO A 75 -12.73 10.32 9.28
CA PRO A 75 -13.20 9.04 8.71
C PRO A 75 -12.96 8.91 7.20
N ARG A 76 -12.36 9.92 6.56
CA ARG A 76 -12.20 9.96 5.09
C ARG A 76 -11.21 8.90 4.59
N ILE A 77 -10.11 8.73 5.32
CA ILE A 77 -9.16 7.63 5.13
C ILE A 77 -8.88 6.95 6.47
N ASP A 78 -9.08 5.65 6.50
CA ASP A 78 -8.75 4.76 7.61
C ASP A 78 -7.36 4.17 7.30
N HIS A 79 -6.32 4.72 7.93
CA HIS A 79 -4.94 4.27 7.73
C HIS A 79 -4.48 3.42 8.90
N ARG A 80 -3.95 2.22 8.60
CA ARG A 80 -3.52 1.23 9.59
C ARG A 80 -2.12 0.74 9.27
N GLU A 81 -1.29 0.68 10.30
CA GLU A 81 0.10 0.21 10.22
C GLU A 81 0.30 -1.05 11.06
N TYR A 82 1.05 -2.02 10.52
CA TYR A 82 1.27 -3.31 11.17
C TYR A 82 2.76 -3.53 11.45
N ALA A 83 3.11 -3.63 12.72
CA ALA A 83 4.49 -3.82 13.18
C ALA A 83 5.06 -5.20 12.80
N GLU A 84 4.18 -6.17 12.62
CA GLU A 84 4.49 -7.54 12.23
C GLU A 84 4.77 -7.70 10.73
N HIS A 85 4.50 -6.68 9.90
CA HIS A 85 4.58 -6.76 8.45
C HIS A 85 5.59 -5.78 7.80
N ALA A 86 6.01 -6.10 6.59
CA ALA A 86 6.77 -5.26 5.66
C ALA A 86 5.99 -5.09 4.34
N HIS A 87 6.68 -4.96 3.19
CA HIS A 87 6.05 -4.60 1.92
C HIS A 87 5.02 -5.63 1.39
N MET A 88 5.32 -6.92 1.48
CA MET A 88 4.53 -7.96 0.81
C MET A 88 3.54 -8.62 1.75
N MET A 89 2.76 -7.82 2.50
CA MET A 89 1.90 -8.28 3.61
C MET A 89 1.00 -9.47 3.23
N MET A 90 0.51 -9.48 1.99
CA MET A 90 -0.34 -10.54 1.43
C MET A 90 0.33 -11.93 1.39
N PHE A 91 1.65 -11.99 1.33
CA PHE A 91 2.43 -13.23 1.31
C PHE A 91 3.13 -13.50 2.65
N GLU A 92 3.20 -12.51 3.52
CA GLU A 92 3.87 -12.64 4.81
C GLU A 92 3.02 -13.41 5.83
N PRO A 93 3.64 -14.03 6.85
CA PRO A 93 2.90 -14.67 7.93
C PRO A 93 1.85 -13.72 8.53
N GLY A 94 0.61 -14.21 8.68
CA GLY A 94 -0.52 -13.39 9.14
C GLY A 94 -1.24 -12.60 8.02
N GLY A 95 -0.82 -12.72 6.76
CA GLY A 95 -1.45 -12.05 5.62
C GLY A 95 -2.95 -12.37 5.47
N ASP A 96 -3.37 -13.60 5.78
CA ASP A 96 -4.79 -13.98 5.75
C ASP A 96 -5.64 -13.14 6.73
N ALA A 97 -5.11 -12.80 7.90
CA ALA A 97 -5.80 -11.94 8.85
C ALA A 97 -6.01 -10.53 8.29
N ARG A 98 -5.04 -10.00 7.51
CA ARG A 98 -5.19 -8.73 6.80
C ARG A 98 -6.26 -8.79 5.72
N VAL A 99 -6.39 -9.91 5.02
CA VAL A 99 -7.48 -10.13 4.05
C VAL A 99 -8.84 -10.15 4.76
N GLN A 100 -8.97 -10.88 5.87
CA GLN A 100 -10.22 -10.89 6.65
C GLN A 100 -10.58 -9.50 7.20
N GLU A 101 -9.58 -8.72 7.58
CA GLU A 101 -9.77 -7.35 8.04
C GLU A 101 -10.27 -6.41 6.92
N ILE A 102 -9.78 -6.58 5.69
CA ILE A 102 -10.29 -5.87 4.51
C ILE A 102 -11.74 -6.25 4.24
N ILE A 103 -12.08 -7.54 4.31
CA ILE A 103 -13.45 -8.03 4.10
C ILE A 103 -14.39 -7.42 5.16
N GLY A 104 -14.03 -7.50 6.45
CA GLY A 104 -14.84 -6.92 7.52
C GLY A 104 -14.99 -5.40 7.40
N TRP A 105 -13.99 -4.70 6.88
CA TRP A 105 -14.10 -3.27 6.58
C TRP A 105 -15.08 -2.99 5.43
N LEU A 106 -15.09 -3.83 4.40
CA LEU A 106 -16.03 -3.71 3.27
C LEU A 106 -17.47 -4.00 3.71
N ASP A 107 -17.70 -5.05 4.49
CA ASP A 107 -19.05 -5.45 4.94
C ASP A 107 -19.70 -4.45 5.91
N ALA A 108 -18.91 -3.63 6.60
CA ALA A 108 -19.39 -2.63 7.54
C ALA A 108 -19.85 -1.31 6.87
N ARG A 109 -19.97 -1.27 5.54
CA ARG A 109 -20.25 -0.06 4.73
C ARG A 109 -21.39 -0.27 3.76
#